data_AF-A0A7K9VR91-F1
#
_entry.id   AF-A0A7K9VR91-F1
#
_cell.length_a   1.000
_cell.length_b   1.000
_cell.length_c   1.000
_cell.angle_alpha   90.00
_cell.angle_beta   90.00
_cell.angle_gamma   90.00
#
_symmetry.space_group_name_H-M   'P 1'
#
loop_
_entity.id
_entity.type
_entity.pdbx_description
1 polymer ?
#
loop_
_entity_poly.entity_id
_entity_poly.type
_entity_poly.pdbx_seq_one_letter_code
_entity_poly.pdbx_strand_id
1 'polypeptide(L)'
;VADKLPRPNLVLLRHLLSVLHRISQNADTNRMDSNNLAICVGPNMLGPETDNTLPLEVQKEMNDKVTVLVEFLIDNCSEIFGEDIA
;
A
#
# COMPACT_ATOMS: atom_id res chain seq x y z
N VAL A 1 -7.25 -12.48 5.55
CA VAL A 1 -7.97 -11.55 4.64
C VAL A 1 -7.32 -11.53 3.27
N ALA A 2 -5.98 -11.42 3.18
CA ALA A 2 -5.26 -11.47 1.90
C ALA A 2 -5.54 -12.74 1.07
N ASP A 3 -5.71 -13.91 1.71
CA ASP A 3 -6.04 -15.17 1.01
C ASP A 3 -7.41 -15.18 0.32
N LYS A 4 -8.25 -14.17 0.58
CA LYS A 4 -9.54 -14.00 -0.10
C LYS A 4 -9.40 -13.25 -1.44
N LEU A 5 -8.23 -12.66 -1.72
CA LEU A 5 -7.98 -11.99 -2.98
C LEU A 5 -7.91 -13.02 -4.12
N PRO A 6 -8.38 -12.67 -5.33
CA PRO A 6 -8.08 -13.46 -6.52
C PRO A 6 -6.57 -13.68 -6.63
N ARG A 7 -6.16 -14.90 -6.96
CA ARG A 7 -4.74 -15.29 -7.02
C ARG A 7 -3.86 -14.30 -7.81
N PRO A 8 -4.28 -13.76 -8.98
CA PRO A 8 -3.49 -12.77 -9.70
C PRO A 8 -3.22 -11.50 -8.88
N ASN A 9 -4.24 -10.98 -8.17
CA ASN A 9 -4.13 -9.80 -7.34
C ASN A 9 -3.22 -10.03 -6.13
N LEU A 10 -3.33 -11.21 -5.49
CA LEU A 10 -2.44 -11.58 -4.39
C LEU A 10 -0.97 -11.62 -4.82
N VAL A 11 -0.70 -12.23 -5.98
CA VAL A 11 0.66 -12.29 -6.54
C VAL A 11 1.17 -10.89 -6.90
N LEU A 12 0.35 -10.03 -7.50
CA LEU A 12 0.73 -8.65 -7.83
C LEU A 12 1.02 -7.85 -6.56
N LEU A 13 0.12 -7.89 -5.58
CA LEU A 13 0.27 -7.18 -4.31
C LEU A 13 1.59 -7.53 -3.61
N ARG A 14 1.93 -8.82 -3.59
CA ARG A 14 3.18 -9.32 -3.02
C ARG A 14 4.42 -8.70 -3.67
N HIS A 15 4.50 -8.71 -5.00
CA HIS A 15 5.66 -8.14 -5.72
C HIS A 15 5.68 -6.61 -5.62
N LEU A 16 4.52 -5.96 -5.63
CA LEU A 16 4.44 -4.51 -5.48
C LEU A 16 4.97 -4.08 -4.10
N LEU A 17 4.52 -4.72 -3.02
CA LEU A 17 4.98 -4.40 -1.66
C LEU A 17 6.47 -4.68 -1.47
N SER A 18 7.01 -5.73 -2.10
CA SER A 18 8.47 -5.98 -2.18
C SER A 18 9.24 -4.76 -2.68
N VAL A 19 8.82 -4.24 -3.84
CA VAL A 19 9.50 -3.14 -4.51
C VAL A 19 9.38 -1.88 -3.66
N LEU A 20 8.18 -1.60 -3.12
CA LEU A 20 7.95 -0.44 -2.26
C LEU A 20 8.80 -0.51 -0.98
N HIS A 21 8.91 -1.67 -0.35
CA HIS A 21 9.77 -1.87 0.81
C HIS A 21 11.25 -1.61 0.49
N ARG A 22 11.75 -2.13 -0.64
CA ARG A 22 13.12 -1.84 -1.09
C ARG A 22 13.35 -0.36 -1.40
N ILE A 23 12.33 0.34 -1.91
CA ILE A 23 12.40 1.78 -2.13
C ILE A 23 12.47 2.51 -0.78
N SER A 24 11.65 2.13 0.20
CA SER A 24 11.62 2.78 1.53
C SER A 24 12.91 2.57 2.32
N GLN A 25 13.59 1.44 2.15
CA GLN A 25 14.92 1.18 2.71
C GLN A 25 16.00 2.18 2.22
N ASN A 26 15.75 2.90 1.12
CA ASN A 26 16.66 3.90 0.55
C ASN A 26 16.16 5.35 0.75
N ALA A 27 15.29 5.58 1.74
CA ALA A 27 14.66 6.88 2.00
C ALA A 27 15.67 8.01 2.24
N ASP A 28 16.84 7.73 2.82
CA ASP A 28 17.89 8.75 3.01
C ASP A 28 18.37 9.39 1.69
N THR A 29 18.27 8.64 0.59
CA THR A 29 18.67 9.11 -0.75
C THR A 29 17.47 9.58 -1.58
N ASN A 30 16.41 8.77 -1.66
CA ASN A 30 15.26 9.04 -2.54
C ASN A 30 14.15 9.86 -1.86
N ARG A 31 14.20 10.04 -0.53
CA ARG A 31 13.21 10.76 0.30
C ARG A 31 11.80 10.16 0.31
N MET A 32 11.68 8.89 -0.05
CA MET A 32 10.42 8.16 -0.11
C MET A 32 10.43 7.07 0.96
N ASP A 33 10.06 7.43 2.19
CA ASP A 33 9.74 6.45 3.24
C ASP A 33 8.41 5.73 2.96
N SER A 34 8.08 4.73 3.78
CA SER A 34 6.87 3.93 3.63
C SER A 34 5.59 4.78 3.66
N ASN A 35 5.55 5.83 4.48
CA ASN A 35 4.42 6.76 4.57
C ASN A 35 4.22 7.53 3.25
N ASN A 36 5.29 8.14 2.72
CA ASN A 36 5.24 8.87 1.45
C ASN A 36 4.83 7.96 0.30
N LEU A 37 5.36 6.74 0.25
CA LEU A 37 4.96 5.75 -0.74
C LEU A 37 3.49 5.40 -0.59
N ALA A 38 3.01 5.14 0.62
CA ALA A 38 1.61 4.82 0.89
C ALA A 38 0.64 5.92 0.48
N ILE A 39 0.99 7.20 0.70
CA ILE A 39 0.19 8.35 0.25
C ILE A 39 0.06 8.34 -1.29
N CYS A 40 1.15 8.05 -2.00
CA CYS A 40 1.15 8.08 -3.47
C CYS A 40 0.46 6.87 -4.10
N VAL A 41 0.73 5.65 -3.62
CA VAL A 41 0.23 4.41 -4.24
C VAL A 41 -1.08 3.91 -3.64
N GLY A 42 -1.35 4.20 -2.37
CA GLY A 42 -2.50 3.69 -1.63
C GLY A 42 -3.84 3.94 -2.32
N PRO A 43 -4.16 5.19 -2.70
CA PRO A 43 -5.42 5.50 -3.36
C PRO A 43 -5.64 4.73 -4.67
N ASN A 44 -4.57 4.43 -5.42
CA ASN A 44 -4.67 3.68 -6.67
C ASN A 44 -4.79 2.16 -6.45
N MET A 45 -4.33 1.66 -5.30
CA MET A 45 -4.29 0.22 -5.00
C MET A 45 -5.55 -0.26 -4.26
N LEU A 46 -5.99 0.51 -3.27
CA LEU A 46 -7.08 0.15 -2.34
C LEU A 46 -8.06 1.29 -2.10
N GLY A 47 -7.92 2.40 -2.83
CA GLY A 47 -8.88 3.50 -2.76
C GLY A 47 -10.27 2.99 -3.13
N PRO A 48 -11.33 3.54 -2.52
CA PRO A 48 -12.68 3.27 -2.97
C PRO A 48 -12.80 3.65 -4.45
N GLU A 49 -13.69 2.97 -5.19
CA GLU A 49 -14.10 3.50 -6.49
C GLU A 49 -14.50 4.96 -6.30
N THR A 50 -14.00 5.84 -7.16
CA THR A 50 -14.22 7.28 -7.09
C THR A 50 -15.69 7.58 -7.35
N ASP A 51 -16.52 7.33 -6.35
CA ASP A 51 -17.86 7.83 -6.29
C ASP A 51 -17.74 9.29 -5.83
N ASN A 52 -17.51 10.16 -6.82
CA ASN A 52 -17.35 11.61 -6.65
C ASN A 52 -18.58 12.28 -6.02
N THR A 53 -19.60 11.50 -5.66
CA THR A 53 -20.80 11.93 -4.93
C THR A 53 -20.56 12.04 -3.42
N LEU A 54 -19.52 11.39 -2.87
CA LEU A 54 -19.24 11.46 -1.44
C LEU A 54 -18.67 12.83 -1.02
N PRO A 55 -19.01 13.33 0.19
CA PRO A 55 -18.39 14.53 0.74
C PRO A 55 -16.87 14.44 0.80
N LEU A 56 -16.17 15.55 0.55
CA LEU A 56 -14.70 15.59 0.54
C LEU A 56 -14.07 15.11 1.85
N GLU A 57 -14.73 15.37 2.98
CA GLU A 57 -14.29 14.91 4.31
C GLU A 57 -14.29 13.38 4.43
N VAL A 58 -15.30 12.72 3.86
CA VAL A 58 -15.42 11.25 3.85
C VAL A 58 -14.37 10.65 2.93
N GLN A 59 -14.19 11.24 1.74
CA GLN A 59 -13.14 10.81 0.80
C GLN A 59 -11.75 10.92 1.43
N LYS A 60 -11.48 12.01 2.14
CA LYS A 60 -10.23 12.19 2.88
C LYS A 60 -10.05 11.12 3.95
N GLU A 61 -11.06 10.90 4.80
CA GLU A 61 -10.98 9.89 5.86
C GLU A 61 -10.71 8.48 5.30
N MET A 62 -11.34 8.14 4.17
CA MET A 62 -11.09 6.86 3.50
C MET A 62 -9.66 6.77 2.96
N ASN A 63 -9.15 7.83 2.32
CA ASN A 63 -7.78 7.88 1.84
C ASN A 63 -6.75 7.81 2.98
N ASP A 64 -7.02 8.46 4.11
CA ASP A 64 -6.16 8.39 5.30
C ASP A 64 -6.10 6.95 5.84
N LYS A 65 -7.24 6.25 5.93
CA LYS A 65 -7.28 4.82 6.31
C LYS A 65 -6.54 3.92 5.33
N VAL A 66 -6.71 4.17 4.03
CA VAL A 66 -6.00 3.44 2.98
C VAL A 66 -4.49 3.66 3.10
N THR A 67 -4.06 4.90 3.35
CA THR A 67 -2.65 5.25 3.54
C THR A 67 -2.06 4.48 4.71
N VAL A 68 -2.71 4.51 5.87
CA VAL A 68 -2.26 3.77 7.07
C VAL A 68 -2.16 2.26 6.80
N LEU A 69 -3.14 1.69 6.09
CA LEU A 69 -3.12 0.27 5.74
C LEU A 69 -1.95 -0.06 4.80
N VAL A 70 -1.72 0.75 3.76
CA VAL A 70 -0.65 0.51 2.79
C VAL A 70 0.72 0.66 3.43
N GLU A 71 0.91 1.66 4.28
CA GLU A 71 2.16 1.86 5.04
C GLU A 71 2.45 0.62 5.90
N PHE A 72 1.46 0.16 6.67
CA PHE A 72 1.59 -1.07 7.46
C PHE A 72 1.97 -2.29 6.60
N LEU A 73 1.36 -2.43 5.42
CA LEU A 73 1.68 -3.52 4.49
C LEU A 73 3.11 -3.44 3.93
N ILE A 74 3.63 -2.22 3.68
CA ILE A 74 5.00 -2.01 3.20
C ILE A 74 6.00 -2.39 4.31
N ASP A 75 5.78 -1.92 5.53
CA ASP A 75 6.71 -2.14 6.65
C ASP A 75 6.76 -3.61 7.09
N ASN A 76 5.64 -4.31 6.99
CA ASN A 76 5.52 -5.70 7.46
C ASN A 76 5.46 -6.72 6.31
N CYS A 77 5.86 -6.34 5.09
CA CYS A 77 5.67 -7.18 3.90
C CYS A 77 6.36 -8.55 4.01
N SER A 78 7.55 -8.62 4.62
CA SER A 78 8.30 -9.87 4.83
C SER A 78 7.60 -10.84 5.80
N GLU A 79 6.99 -10.31 6.86
CA GLU A 79 6.20 -11.13 7.81
C GLU A 79 4.89 -11.61 7.20
N ILE A 80 4.26 -10.79 6.36
CA ILE A 80 2.95 -11.09 5.76
C ILE A 80 3.07 -12.10 4.61
N PHE A 81 4.13 -12.00 3.79
CA PHE A 81 4.24 -12.77 2.56
C PHE A 81 5.46 -13.71 2.48
N GLY A 82 6.32 -13.71 3.49
CA GLY A 82 7.52 -14.55 3.58
C GLY A 82 8.79 -13.91 3.02
N GLU A 83 9.94 -14.47 3.38
CA GLU A 83 11.28 -13.94 3.06
C GLU A 83 11.67 -14.02 1.57
N ASP A 84 10.96 -14.81 0.74
CA ASP A 84 11.22 -15.00 -0.71
C ASP A 84 11.02 -13.73 -1.57
N ILE A 85 10.90 -12.57 -0.93
CA ILE A 85 10.51 -11.30 -1.50
C ILE A 85 11.57 -10.21 -1.22
N ALA A 86 12.48 -10.44 -0.26
CA ALA A 86 13.53 -9.49 0.11
C ALA A 86 14.73 -9.47 -0.86
#